data_AF-A0A937ZJQ5-F1
#
_entry.id   AF-A0A937ZJQ5-F1
#
_cell.length_a   1.000
_cell.length_b   1.000
_cell.length_c   1.000
_cell.angle_alpha   90.00
_cell.angle_beta   90.00
_cell.angle_gamma   90.00
#
_symmetry.space_group_name_H-M   'P 1'
#
loop_
_entity.id
_entity.type
_entity.pdbx_description
1 polymer ?
#
loop_
_entity_poly.entity_id
_entity_poly.type
_entity_poly.pdbx_seq_one_letter_code
_entity_poly.pdbx_strand_id
1 'polypeptide(L)'
;PDPEVGAAFGKTQFVEVERRVEIETATLGEALSRAGVAHIDYLKLDVEGAELEILKGAAALLEHALVVKAEVAFVAVRRGQPVAADIERHLASCGFALMDFIRPAHWRMDGYIIHPQIGSGSLPYSRGQLIHGDYLFFRQPSTIREPRQALRAAALALAHGYIDHAAVLLRRPDVGPWLAQAYGLDVERALREASRRLGRYEWAAAAWRHLRGLSPFVRSFFRLIR
;
A
#
# COMPACT_ATOMS: atom_id res chain seq x y z
N PRO A 1 -6.44 0.19 21.70
CA PRO A 1 -7.73 0.21 20.94
C PRO A 1 -8.73 1.15 21.61
N ASP A 2 -9.63 1.74 20.83
CA ASP A 2 -10.73 2.58 21.31
C ASP A 2 -12.06 1.79 21.28
N PRO A 3 -12.61 1.40 22.45
CA PRO A 3 -13.83 0.62 22.52
C PRO A 3 -15.06 1.36 21.96
N GLU A 4 -15.06 2.69 21.97
CA GLU A 4 -16.18 3.49 21.45
C GLU A 4 -16.31 3.34 19.93
N VAL A 5 -15.18 3.27 19.22
CA VAL A 5 -15.14 3.02 17.78
C VAL A 5 -15.70 1.64 17.47
N GLY A 6 -15.27 0.60 18.19
CA GLY A 6 -15.81 -0.74 18.00
C GLY A 6 -17.31 -0.81 18.27
N ALA A 7 -17.80 -0.14 19.32
CA ALA A 7 -19.23 -0.06 19.60
C ALA A 7 -20.01 0.66 18.49
N ALA A 8 -19.49 1.78 17.98
CA ALA A 8 -20.12 2.56 16.91
C ALA A 8 -20.33 1.75 15.62
N PHE A 9 -19.45 0.79 15.32
CA PHE A 9 -19.56 -0.07 14.14
C PHE A 9 -20.08 -1.49 14.43
N GLY A 10 -20.48 -1.81 15.67
CA GLY A 10 -20.86 -3.19 16.02
C GLY A 10 -19.72 -4.18 15.81
N LYS A 11 -18.47 -3.74 16.04
CA LYS A 11 -17.20 -4.46 15.85
C LYS A 11 -16.37 -4.50 17.13
N THR A 12 -17.00 -4.77 18.27
CA THR A 12 -16.31 -4.82 19.57
C THR A 12 -15.18 -5.84 19.59
N GLN A 13 -15.28 -6.94 18.83
CA GLN A 13 -14.24 -7.96 18.73
C GLN A 13 -12.91 -7.45 18.14
N PHE A 14 -12.90 -6.32 17.43
CA PHE A 14 -11.65 -5.73 16.91
C PHE A 14 -10.96 -4.77 17.91
N VAL A 15 -11.61 -4.47 19.03
CA VAL A 15 -11.12 -3.48 20.02
C VAL A 15 -11.08 -4.01 21.45
N GLU A 16 -11.64 -5.20 21.70
CA GLU A 16 -11.57 -5.90 22.97
C GLU A 16 -10.13 -6.33 23.28
N VAL A 17 -9.68 -6.09 24.51
CA VAL A 17 -8.33 -6.44 24.96
C VAL A 17 -8.40 -7.72 25.77
N GLU A 18 -7.93 -8.82 25.19
CA GLU A 18 -7.88 -10.13 25.87
C GLU A 18 -6.79 -10.19 26.94
N ARG A 19 -5.60 -9.63 26.66
CA ARG A 19 -4.46 -9.60 27.57
C ARG A 19 -3.53 -8.42 27.28
N ARG A 20 -2.76 -8.01 28.30
CA ARG A 20 -1.65 -7.06 28.15
C ARG A 20 -0.35 -7.73 28.58
N VAL A 21 0.68 -7.54 27.77
CA VAL A 21 2.02 -8.08 28.00
C VAL A 21 3.01 -6.98 27.68
N GLU A 22 4.03 -6.83 28.53
CA GLU A 22 5.14 -5.91 28.25
C GLU A 22 6.11 -6.57 27.26
N ILE A 23 6.51 -5.80 26.25
CA ILE A 23 7.49 -6.22 25.24
C ILE A 23 8.56 -5.15 25.12
N GLU A 24 9.81 -5.57 24.93
CA GLU A 24 10.88 -4.64 24.57
C GLU A 24 10.62 -4.12 23.15
N THR A 25 10.73 -2.81 22.97
CA THR A 25 10.63 -2.16 21.66
C THR A 25 11.95 -1.50 21.31
N ALA A 26 12.20 -1.39 20.01
CA ALA A 26 13.37 -0.69 19.47
C ALA A 26 12.90 0.19 18.32
N THR A 27 13.67 1.24 18.03
CA THR A 27 13.47 2.00 16.79
C THR A 27 13.75 1.14 15.57
N LEU A 28 13.17 1.47 14.42
CA LEU A 28 13.45 0.75 13.18
C LEU A 28 14.96 0.77 12.84
N GLY A 29 15.64 1.89 13.08
CA GLY A 29 17.09 1.99 12.88
C GLY A 29 17.89 0.99 13.71
N GLU A 30 17.60 0.88 15.00
CA GLU A 30 18.25 -0.09 15.89
C GLU A 30 17.95 -1.53 15.48
N ALA A 31 16.70 -1.83 15.13
CA ALA A 31 16.30 -3.17 14.68
C ALA A 31 17.06 -3.59 13.41
N LEU A 32 17.22 -2.67 12.46
CA LEU A 32 17.98 -2.93 11.23
C LEU A 32 19.48 -3.08 11.48
N SER A 33 20.04 -2.25 12.37
CA SER A 33 21.44 -2.38 12.78
C SER A 33 21.72 -3.75 13.43
N ARG A 34 20.86 -4.18 14.36
CA ARG A 34 20.93 -5.52 14.99
C ARG A 34 20.81 -6.64 13.96
N ALA A 35 20.00 -6.44 12.92
CA ALA A 35 19.82 -7.41 11.84
C ALA A 35 20.92 -7.37 10.76
N GLY A 36 21.89 -6.45 10.85
CA GLY A 36 22.92 -6.27 9.83
C GLY A 36 22.39 -5.73 8.49
N VAL A 37 21.22 -5.08 8.49
CA VAL A 37 20.59 -4.52 7.30
C VAL A 37 21.01 -3.07 7.12
N ALA A 38 21.91 -2.83 6.18
CA ALA A 38 22.43 -1.49 5.89
C ALA A 38 21.55 -0.66 4.93
N HIS A 39 20.65 -1.30 4.19
CA HIS A 39 19.89 -0.65 3.11
C HIS A 39 18.51 -1.28 2.93
N ILE A 40 17.50 -0.44 2.62
CA ILE A 40 16.15 -0.88 2.26
C ILE A 40 15.71 -0.13 1.01
N ASP A 41 15.34 -0.86 -0.05
CA ASP A 41 14.69 -0.27 -1.22
C ASP A 41 13.16 -0.20 -1.05
N TYR A 42 12.57 -1.17 -0.34
CA TYR A 42 11.12 -1.33 -0.15
C TYR A 42 10.77 -1.54 1.33
N LEU A 43 9.95 -0.66 1.89
CA LEU A 43 9.47 -0.74 3.27
C LEU A 43 7.96 -1.03 3.29
N LYS A 44 7.53 -2.09 3.98
CA LYS A 44 6.13 -2.31 4.34
C LYS A 44 5.92 -2.01 5.83
N LEU A 45 4.94 -1.17 6.15
CA LEU A 45 4.49 -0.91 7.51
C LEU A 45 3.03 -1.34 7.66
N ASP A 46 2.77 -2.14 8.68
CA ASP A 46 1.48 -2.75 9.02
C ASP A 46 1.62 -3.12 10.50
N VAL A 47 1.67 -2.07 11.33
CA VAL A 47 1.98 -2.14 12.77
C VAL A 47 0.81 -1.64 13.59
N GLU A 48 -0.34 -1.49 12.95
CA GLU A 48 -1.62 -1.27 13.59
C GLU A 48 -1.63 0.01 14.44
N GLY A 49 -1.10 1.12 13.91
CA GLY A 49 -1.28 2.46 14.49
C GLY A 49 -0.02 3.17 15.01
N ALA A 50 1.16 2.57 14.91
CA ALA A 50 2.44 3.20 15.24
C ALA A 50 3.23 3.67 13.99
N GLU A 51 2.60 3.68 12.81
CA GLU A 51 3.29 3.90 11.53
C GLU A 51 4.04 5.24 11.50
N LEU A 52 3.41 6.34 11.97
CA LEU A 52 4.03 7.65 11.96
C LEU A 52 5.23 7.75 12.90
N GLU A 53 5.16 7.10 14.08
CA GLU A 53 6.24 7.09 15.05
C GLU A 53 7.45 6.33 14.50
N ILE A 54 7.21 5.19 13.86
CA ILE A 54 8.24 4.41 13.18
C ILE A 54 8.89 5.22 12.06
N LEU A 55 8.09 5.88 11.22
CA LEU A 55 8.59 6.69 10.11
C LEU A 55 9.45 7.86 10.61
N LYS A 56 9.01 8.57 11.65
CA LYS A 56 9.78 9.65 12.29
C LYS A 56 11.10 9.15 12.89
N GLY A 57 11.08 7.96 13.52
CA GLY A 57 12.28 7.32 14.06
C GLY A 57 13.22 6.74 13.00
N ALA A 58 12.84 6.76 11.72
CA ALA A 58 13.57 6.16 10.62
C ALA A 58 14.01 7.18 9.55
N ALA A 59 14.17 8.46 9.90
CA ALA A 59 14.47 9.52 8.94
C ALA A 59 15.69 9.23 8.03
N ALA A 60 16.80 8.75 8.60
CA ALA A 60 18.00 8.38 7.82
C ALA A 60 17.75 7.20 6.88
N LEU A 61 16.92 6.24 7.29
CA LEU A 61 16.53 5.11 6.44
C LEU A 61 15.65 5.56 5.28
N LEU A 62 14.70 6.45 5.56
CA LEU A 62 13.80 7.01 4.56
C LEU A 62 14.56 7.78 3.49
N GLU A 63 15.77 8.28 3.74
CA GLU A 63 16.62 8.89 2.71
C GLU A 63 17.00 7.92 1.58
N HIS A 64 17.09 6.62 1.85
CA HIS A 64 17.50 5.64 0.84
C HIS A 64 16.35 4.77 0.32
N ALA A 65 15.25 4.68 1.07
CA ALA A 65 14.06 3.94 0.65
C ALA A 65 13.46 4.49 -0.66
N LEU A 66 13.04 3.56 -1.53
CA LEU A 66 12.49 3.87 -2.86
C LEU A 66 10.98 3.67 -2.92
N VAL A 67 10.45 2.74 -2.14
CA VAL A 67 9.02 2.46 -2.05
C VAL A 67 8.63 2.27 -0.59
N VAL A 68 7.54 2.89 -0.17
CA VAL A 68 6.92 2.68 1.13
C VAL A 68 5.49 2.24 0.90
N LYS A 69 5.10 1.10 1.47
CA LYS A 69 3.72 0.67 1.57
C LYS A 69 3.32 0.73 3.04
N ALA A 70 2.38 1.60 3.40
CA ALA A 70 1.96 1.76 4.79
C ALA A 70 0.46 1.48 4.93
N GLU A 71 0.08 0.69 5.93
CA GLU A 71 -1.29 0.68 6.41
C GLU A 71 -1.64 2.08 6.93
N VAL A 72 -2.82 2.57 6.56
CA VAL A 72 -3.33 3.87 6.97
C VAL A 72 -4.75 3.74 7.47
N ALA A 73 -5.07 4.50 8.51
CA ALA A 73 -6.40 4.57 9.10
C ALA A 73 -7.10 5.88 8.73
N PHE A 74 -8.38 5.78 8.37
CA PHE A 74 -9.29 6.92 8.17
C PHE A 74 -10.17 7.15 9.40
N VAL A 75 -10.30 6.12 10.24
CA VAL A 75 -10.90 6.20 11.58
C VAL A 75 -9.85 5.69 12.56
N ALA A 76 -9.53 6.48 13.59
CA ALA A 76 -8.55 6.10 14.62
C ALA A 76 -9.14 5.01 15.53
N VAL A 77 -8.99 3.74 15.12
CA VAL A 77 -9.45 2.57 15.90
C VAL A 77 -8.63 2.39 17.17
N ARG A 78 -7.43 2.99 17.25
CA ARG A 78 -6.60 3.05 18.46
C ARG A 78 -6.42 4.47 18.95
N ARG A 79 -6.37 4.62 20.27
CA ARG A 79 -6.13 5.92 20.92
C ARG A 79 -4.77 6.48 20.49
N GLY A 80 -4.76 7.73 20.02
CA GLY A 80 -3.55 8.41 19.57
C GLY A 80 -3.01 7.96 18.21
N GLN A 81 -3.71 7.05 17.50
CA GLN A 81 -3.30 6.59 16.18
C GLN A 81 -3.31 7.75 15.16
N PRO A 82 -2.24 7.95 14.38
CA PRO A 82 -2.23 8.90 13.28
C PRO A 82 -3.22 8.49 12.18
N VAL A 83 -3.83 9.46 11.52
CA VAL A 83 -4.71 9.18 10.37
C VAL A 83 -3.92 9.21 9.05
N ALA A 84 -4.55 8.72 7.98
CA ALA A 84 -3.95 8.62 6.65
C ALA A 84 -3.31 9.94 6.17
N ALA A 85 -3.96 11.07 6.45
CA ALA A 85 -3.45 12.40 6.09
C ALA A 85 -2.14 12.76 6.80
N ASP A 86 -1.90 12.27 8.02
CA ASP A 86 -0.66 12.53 8.75
C ASP A 86 0.51 11.74 8.17
N ILE A 87 0.25 10.47 7.80
CA ILE A 87 1.21 9.61 7.11
C ILE A 87 1.57 10.18 5.74
N GLU A 88 0.56 10.55 4.96
CA GLU A 88 0.73 11.16 3.63
C GLU A 88 1.58 12.43 3.71
N ARG A 89 1.22 13.36 4.61
CA ARG A 89 1.95 14.63 4.79
C ARG A 89 3.41 14.39 5.18
N HIS A 90 3.66 13.44 6.08
CA HIS A 90 5.01 13.12 6.51
C HIS A 90 5.83 12.50 5.37
N LEU A 91 5.33 11.48 4.68
CA LEU A 91 6.04 10.85 3.57
C LEU A 91 6.26 11.81 2.40
N ALA A 92 5.30 12.69 2.11
CA ALA A 92 5.46 13.75 1.12
C ALA A 92 6.63 14.68 1.49
N SER A 93 6.77 15.06 2.77
CA SER A 93 7.91 15.86 3.24
C SER A 93 9.27 15.14 3.13
N CYS A 94 9.25 13.81 3.09
CA CYS A 94 10.43 12.97 2.86
C CYS A 94 10.72 12.69 1.37
N GLY A 95 10.03 13.35 0.44
CA GLY A 95 10.27 13.21 -1.00
C GLY A 95 9.58 12.00 -1.64
N PHE A 96 8.54 11.45 -1.01
CA PHE A 96 7.69 10.44 -1.61
C PHE A 96 6.44 11.04 -2.28
N ALA A 97 5.89 10.33 -3.26
CA ALA A 97 4.62 10.62 -3.89
C ALA A 97 3.66 9.43 -3.67
N LEU A 98 2.41 9.73 -3.34
CA LEU A 98 1.36 8.72 -3.25
C LEU A 98 1.02 8.21 -4.66
N MET A 99 1.09 6.90 -4.84
CA MET A 99 0.88 6.22 -6.14
C MET A 99 -0.43 5.45 -6.19
N ASP A 100 -0.87 4.90 -5.05
CA ASP A 100 -2.10 4.11 -4.99
C ASP A 100 -2.73 4.07 -3.61
N PHE A 101 -4.02 3.74 -3.61
CA PHE A 101 -4.76 3.30 -2.44
C PHE A 101 -5.27 1.87 -2.63
N ILE A 102 -4.67 0.93 -1.90
CA ILE A 102 -4.83 -0.50 -2.08
C ILE A 102 -5.67 -1.06 -0.94
N ARG A 103 -6.57 -2.01 -1.26
CA ARG A 103 -7.42 -2.74 -0.31
C ARG A 103 -8.19 -1.84 0.67
N PRO A 104 -9.01 -0.89 0.18
CA PRO A 104 -9.86 -0.09 1.06
C PRO A 104 -10.84 -0.99 1.82
N ALA A 105 -10.78 -0.97 3.13
CA ALA A 105 -11.68 -1.71 4.00
C ALA A 105 -12.74 -0.77 4.59
N HIS A 106 -13.98 -1.23 4.53
CA HIS A 106 -15.15 -0.47 4.95
C HIS A 106 -15.92 -1.24 6.03
N TRP A 107 -16.32 -0.55 7.09
CA TRP A 107 -17.15 -1.14 8.14
C TRP A 107 -18.59 -0.63 8.06
N ARG A 108 -19.52 -1.54 8.30
CA ARG A 108 -20.94 -1.27 8.52
C ARG A 108 -21.24 -1.44 10.01
N MET A 109 -22.26 -0.75 10.50
CA MET A 109 -22.78 -0.94 11.86
C MET A 109 -23.36 -2.34 12.09
N ASP A 110 -24.02 -2.91 11.08
CA ASP A 110 -24.65 -4.22 11.14
C ASP A 110 -24.07 -5.18 10.09
N GLY A 111 -23.72 -6.39 10.54
CA GLY A 111 -23.21 -7.49 9.74
C GLY A 111 -21.80 -7.31 9.17
N TYR A 112 -21.36 -8.27 8.37
CA TYR A 112 -20.04 -8.31 7.69
C TYR A 112 -20.17 -8.31 6.18
N ILE A 113 -21.28 -7.77 5.68
CA ILE A 113 -21.63 -7.80 4.26
C ILE A 113 -20.78 -6.74 3.53
N ILE A 114 -20.02 -7.18 2.54
CA ILE A 114 -19.15 -6.31 1.75
C ILE A 114 -19.94 -5.83 0.52
N HIS A 115 -19.92 -4.53 0.24
CA HIS A 115 -20.53 -3.98 -0.97
C HIS A 115 -20.00 -4.71 -2.23
N PRO A 116 -20.85 -5.13 -3.19
CA PRO A 116 -22.30 -4.85 -3.33
C PRO A 116 -23.24 -5.98 -2.83
N GLN A 117 -22.81 -6.84 -1.90
CA GLN A 117 -23.62 -7.97 -1.43
C GLN A 117 -24.85 -7.53 -0.61
N ILE A 118 -25.88 -8.38 -0.57
CA ILE A 118 -27.11 -8.20 0.21
C ILE A 118 -27.24 -9.36 1.21
N GLY A 119 -27.55 -9.05 2.47
CA GLY A 119 -27.77 -10.05 3.52
C GLY A 119 -29.19 -10.04 4.06
N SER A 120 -29.41 -10.81 5.13
CA SER A 120 -30.73 -11.02 5.76
C SER A 120 -30.91 -10.23 7.08
N GLY A 121 -30.04 -9.25 7.35
CA GLY A 121 -30.14 -8.38 8.53
C GLY A 121 -31.28 -7.35 8.42
N SER A 122 -31.48 -6.55 9.47
CA SER A 122 -32.52 -5.51 9.50
C SER A 122 -32.30 -4.43 8.44
N LEU A 123 -31.03 -4.21 8.07
CA LEU A 123 -30.61 -3.43 6.91
C LEU A 123 -29.93 -4.36 5.90
N PRO A 124 -30.68 -5.00 4.98
CA PRO A 124 -30.15 -5.97 4.03
C PRO A 124 -28.97 -5.45 3.19
N TYR A 125 -28.99 -4.15 2.86
CA TYR A 125 -27.95 -3.50 2.06
C TYR A 125 -27.59 -2.12 2.62
N SER A 126 -26.29 -1.83 2.69
CA SER A 126 -25.74 -0.50 2.90
C SER A 126 -24.26 -0.49 2.49
N ARG A 127 -23.72 0.69 2.18
CA ARG A 127 -22.26 0.87 2.08
C ARG A 127 -21.67 1.05 3.48
N GLY A 128 -20.43 0.59 3.67
CA GLY A 128 -19.69 0.85 4.90
C GLY A 128 -18.96 2.19 4.84
N GLN A 129 -18.57 2.71 6.00
CA GLN A 129 -17.62 3.82 6.11
C GLN A 129 -16.20 3.30 5.89
N LEU A 130 -15.36 4.07 5.21
CA LEU A 130 -13.94 3.76 5.03
C LEU A 130 -13.22 3.79 6.38
N ILE A 131 -12.52 2.71 6.74
CA ILE A 131 -11.85 2.57 8.04
C ILE A 131 -10.34 2.57 7.89
N HIS A 132 -9.81 1.75 7.00
CA HIS A 132 -8.37 1.60 6.79
C HIS A 132 -8.09 1.04 5.39
N GLY A 133 -6.82 1.03 5.02
CA GLY A 133 -6.31 0.34 3.84
C GLY A 133 -4.81 0.60 3.71
N ASP A 134 -4.25 0.32 2.55
CA ASP A 134 -2.82 0.45 2.29
C ASP A 134 -2.55 1.62 1.34
N TYR A 135 -1.71 2.58 1.73
CA TYR A 135 -1.13 3.52 0.77
C TYR A 135 0.18 2.98 0.20
N LEU A 136 0.37 3.16 -1.11
CA LEU A 136 1.61 2.85 -1.80
C LEU A 136 2.28 4.16 -2.24
N PHE A 137 3.51 4.37 -1.79
CA PHE A 137 4.30 5.57 -2.08
C PHE A 137 5.56 5.21 -2.83
N PHE A 138 5.89 5.97 -3.87
CA PHE A 138 7.19 5.89 -4.54
C PHE A 138 8.01 7.14 -4.27
N ARG A 139 9.33 6.97 -4.22
CA ARG A 139 10.27 8.07 -4.20
C ARG A 139 10.09 8.92 -5.46
N GLN A 140 10.00 10.24 -5.27
CA GLN A 140 9.86 11.17 -6.38
C GLN A 140 11.10 11.11 -7.27
N PRO A 141 10.96 11.01 -8.61
CA PRO A 141 12.11 10.94 -9.53
C PRO A 141 13.10 12.09 -9.38
N SER A 142 12.63 13.29 -9.02
CA SER A 142 13.44 14.49 -8.77
C SER A 142 14.39 14.37 -7.57
N THR A 143 14.10 13.47 -6.63
CA THR A 143 14.92 13.26 -5.42
C THR A 143 15.95 12.15 -5.58
N ILE A 144 15.83 11.34 -6.63
CA ILE A 144 16.77 10.26 -6.94
C ILE A 144 18.01 10.86 -7.59
N ARG A 145 19.19 10.57 -7.04
CA ARG A 145 20.44 11.20 -7.50
C ARG A 145 21.24 10.30 -8.42
N GLU A 146 21.36 9.01 -8.08
CA GLU A 146 22.30 8.12 -8.75
C GLU A 146 21.62 7.24 -9.83
N PRO A 147 22.31 6.93 -10.95
CA PRO A 147 21.77 6.04 -11.98
C PRO A 147 21.42 4.64 -11.49
N ARG A 148 22.24 4.07 -10.60
CA ARG A 148 21.97 2.75 -10.01
C ARG A 148 20.74 2.78 -9.08
N GLN A 149 20.50 3.89 -8.38
CA GLN A 149 19.28 4.08 -7.59
C GLN A 149 18.05 4.21 -8.50
N ALA A 150 18.15 4.98 -9.59
CA ALA A 150 17.09 5.11 -10.59
C ALA A 150 16.71 3.76 -11.21
N LEU A 151 17.69 2.90 -11.51
CA LEU A 151 17.43 1.55 -12.00
C LEU A 151 16.64 0.70 -11.00
N ARG A 152 17.02 0.71 -9.71
CA ARG A 152 16.31 -0.02 -8.64
C ARG A 152 14.87 0.49 -8.47
N ALA A 153 14.69 1.81 -8.46
CA ALA A 153 13.37 2.42 -8.34
C ALA A 153 12.49 2.10 -9.57
N ALA A 154 13.07 2.12 -10.77
CA ALA A 154 12.36 1.73 -11.99
C ALA A 154 11.95 0.25 -11.97
N ALA A 155 12.83 -0.64 -11.50
CA ALA A 155 12.51 -2.06 -11.36
C ALA A 155 11.35 -2.29 -10.37
N LEU A 156 11.35 -1.60 -9.23
CA LEU A 156 10.24 -1.66 -8.27
C LEU A 156 8.94 -1.09 -8.85
N ALA A 157 9.01 0.04 -9.55
CA ALA A 157 7.86 0.63 -10.22
C ALA A 157 7.26 -0.33 -11.28
N LEU A 158 8.10 -0.99 -12.08
CA LEU A 158 7.68 -2.02 -13.04
C LEU A 158 7.05 -3.24 -12.36
N ALA A 159 7.62 -3.70 -11.23
CA ALA A 159 7.07 -4.81 -10.45
C ALA A 159 5.66 -4.50 -9.90
N HIS A 160 5.37 -3.23 -9.69
CA HIS A 160 4.04 -2.73 -9.31
C HIS A 160 3.16 -2.29 -10.50
N GLY A 161 3.64 -2.41 -11.74
CA GLY A 161 2.88 -2.05 -12.95
C GLY A 161 2.96 -0.58 -13.37
N TYR A 162 3.71 0.28 -12.67
CA TYR A 162 3.86 1.70 -12.97
C TYR A 162 4.95 1.97 -14.00
N ILE A 163 4.64 1.61 -15.25
CA ILE A 163 5.60 1.72 -16.36
C ILE A 163 5.97 3.18 -16.65
N ASP A 164 5.05 4.13 -16.52
CA ASP A 164 5.34 5.55 -16.76
C ASP A 164 6.34 6.09 -15.72
N HIS A 165 6.18 5.73 -14.45
CA HIS A 165 7.12 6.10 -13.39
C HIS A 165 8.51 5.51 -13.64
N ALA A 166 8.57 4.24 -14.05
CA ALA A 166 9.82 3.61 -14.46
C ALA A 166 10.44 4.28 -15.69
N ALA A 167 9.63 4.67 -16.67
CA ALA A 167 10.08 5.32 -17.89
C ALA A 167 10.71 6.68 -17.59
N VAL A 168 10.10 7.49 -16.71
CA VAL A 168 10.68 8.77 -16.27
C VAL A 168 12.08 8.58 -15.69
N LEU A 169 12.29 7.53 -14.90
CA LEU A 169 13.58 7.22 -14.28
C LEU A 169 14.62 6.72 -15.30
N LEU A 170 14.23 5.78 -16.16
CA LEU A 170 15.16 5.14 -17.11
C LEU A 170 15.52 6.05 -18.28
N ARG A 171 14.65 7.00 -18.65
CA ARG A 171 14.88 7.98 -19.73
C ARG A 171 15.69 9.21 -19.28
N ARG A 172 16.10 9.27 -18.01
CA ARG A 172 16.97 10.36 -17.55
C ARG A 172 18.27 10.40 -18.39
N PRO A 173 18.81 11.60 -18.69
CA PRO A 173 20.01 11.75 -19.52
C PRO A 173 21.26 11.03 -18.99
N ASP A 174 21.35 10.84 -17.68
CA ASP A 174 22.45 10.14 -17.00
C ASP A 174 22.23 8.63 -16.86
N VAL A 175 21.00 8.14 -17.04
CA VAL A 175 20.62 6.74 -16.80
C VAL A 175 20.61 5.93 -18.10
N GLY A 176 19.92 6.43 -19.13
CA GLY A 176 19.77 5.71 -20.39
C GLY A 176 21.10 5.36 -21.06
N PRO A 177 22.00 6.34 -21.29
CA PRO A 177 23.32 6.07 -21.84
C PRO A 177 24.18 5.15 -20.96
N TRP A 178 24.10 5.31 -19.63
CA TRP A 178 24.81 4.44 -18.69
C TRP A 178 24.34 2.98 -18.81
N LEU A 179 23.03 2.74 -18.91
CA LEU A 179 22.47 1.40 -19.10
C LEU A 179 22.87 0.77 -20.44
N ALA A 180 22.87 1.56 -21.50
CA ALA A 180 23.32 1.11 -22.82
C ALA A 180 24.81 0.73 -22.79
N GLN A 181 25.66 1.54 -22.14
CA GLN A 181 27.09 1.27 -22.03
C GLN A 181 27.40 0.08 -21.11
N ALA A 182 26.80 0.03 -19.92
CA ALA A 182 27.14 -0.95 -18.89
C ALA A 182 26.50 -2.33 -19.14
N TYR A 183 25.33 -2.37 -19.79
CA TYR A 183 24.55 -3.61 -19.95
C TYR A 183 24.05 -3.86 -21.38
N GLY A 184 24.34 -3.00 -22.35
CA GLY A 184 23.81 -3.12 -23.71
C GLY A 184 22.29 -2.95 -23.80
N LEU A 185 21.67 -2.31 -22.79
CA LEU A 185 20.23 -2.21 -22.67
C LEU A 185 19.69 -1.01 -23.48
N ASP A 186 18.87 -1.29 -24.48
CA ASP A 186 18.01 -0.28 -25.13
C ASP A 186 16.77 -0.02 -24.25
N VAL A 187 16.74 1.14 -23.60
CA VAL A 187 15.67 1.54 -22.68
C VAL A 187 14.30 1.60 -23.36
N GLU A 188 14.21 2.13 -24.58
CA GLU A 188 12.92 2.28 -25.27
C GLU A 188 12.36 0.92 -25.70
N ARG A 189 13.23 0.04 -26.18
CA ARG A 189 12.84 -1.33 -26.50
C ARG A 189 12.40 -2.08 -25.24
N ALA A 190 13.17 -1.99 -24.15
CA ALA A 190 12.87 -2.67 -22.89
C ALA A 190 11.53 -2.20 -22.29
N LEU A 191 11.29 -0.89 -22.22
CA LEU A 191 10.03 -0.32 -21.73
C LEU A 191 8.84 -0.74 -22.59
N ARG A 192 8.99 -0.71 -23.92
CA ARG A 192 7.93 -1.15 -24.86
C ARG A 192 7.58 -2.63 -24.66
N GLU A 193 8.58 -3.47 -24.49
CA GLU A 193 8.39 -4.89 -24.25
C GLU A 193 7.75 -5.16 -22.89
N ALA A 194 8.25 -4.53 -21.83
CA ALA A 194 7.67 -4.61 -20.49
C ALA A 194 6.20 -4.17 -20.50
N SER A 195 5.89 -3.02 -21.12
CA SER A 195 4.53 -2.50 -21.26
C SER A 195 3.59 -3.49 -21.94
N ARG A 196 3.99 -4.04 -23.09
CA ARG A 196 3.18 -5.02 -23.84
C ARG A 196 2.97 -6.32 -23.08
N ARG A 197 3.97 -6.80 -22.34
CA ARG A 197 3.89 -8.05 -21.58
C ARG A 197 3.01 -7.88 -20.34
N LEU A 198 3.28 -6.85 -19.53
CA LEU A 198 2.50 -6.52 -18.34
C LEU A 198 1.05 -6.19 -18.68
N GLY A 199 0.80 -5.38 -19.72
CA GLY A 199 -0.56 -5.06 -20.15
C GLY A 199 -1.39 -6.28 -20.51
N ARG A 200 -0.79 -7.27 -21.20
CA ARG A 200 -1.47 -8.53 -21.52
C ARG A 200 -1.74 -9.38 -20.28
N TYR A 201 -0.77 -9.46 -19.36
CA TYR A 201 -0.92 -10.19 -18.10
C TYR A 201 -2.02 -9.58 -17.23
N GLU A 202 -1.99 -8.26 -17.01
CA GLU A 202 -2.97 -7.54 -16.21
C GLU A 202 -4.37 -7.60 -16.82
N TRP A 203 -4.49 -7.52 -18.14
CA TRP A 203 -5.77 -7.70 -18.82
C TRP A 203 -6.34 -9.09 -18.59
N ALA A 204 -5.53 -10.15 -18.74
CA ALA A 204 -5.97 -11.52 -18.50
C ALA A 204 -6.35 -11.76 -17.03
N ALA A 205 -5.54 -11.23 -16.10
CA ALA A 205 -5.82 -11.28 -14.67
C ALA A 205 -7.10 -10.50 -14.30
N ALA A 206 -7.33 -9.33 -14.90
CA ALA A 206 -8.54 -8.54 -14.73
C ALA A 206 -9.77 -9.28 -15.27
N ALA A 207 -9.71 -9.84 -16.48
CA ALA A 207 -10.78 -10.65 -17.06
C ALA A 207 -11.16 -11.80 -16.12
N TRP A 208 -10.17 -12.50 -15.57
CA TRP A 208 -10.41 -13.60 -14.64
C TRP A 208 -10.97 -13.14 -13.29
N ARG A 209 -10.51 -12.00 -12.76
CA ARG A 209 -11.08 -11.37 -11.56
C ARG A 209 -12.55 -10.98 -11.77
N HIS A 210 -12.89 -10.42 -12.93
CA HIS A 210 -14.29 -10.08 -13.27
C HIS A 210 -15.16 -11.33 -13.34
N LEU A 211 -14.68 -12.40 -13.99
CA LEU A 211 -15.39 -13.68 -14.04
C LEU A 211 -15.62 -14.28 -12.65
N ARG A 212 -14.58 -14.30 -11.80
CA ARG A 212 -14.72 -14.72 -10.39
C ARG A 212 -15.64 -13.81 -9.59
N GLY A 213 -15.61 -12.51 -9.88
CA GLY A 213 -16.45 -11.49 -9.28
C GLY A 213 -17.94 -11.67 -9.54
N LEU A 214 -18.34 -12.47 -10.53
CA LEU A 214 -19.74 -12.85 -10.76
C LEU A 214 -20.28 -13.83 -9.70
N SER A 215 -19.42 -14.56 -8.99
CA SER A 215 -19.86 -15.55 -8.00
C SER A 215 -20.74 -14.95 -6.86
N PRO A 216 -20.35 -13.81 -6.23
CA PRO A 216 -21.22 -13.09 -5.31
C PRO A 216 -22.57 -12.65 -5.91
N PHE A 217 -22.61 -12.27 -7.18
CA PHE A 217 -23.85 -11.85 -7.85
C PHE A 217 -24.79 -13.03 -8.05
N VAL A 218 -24.29 -14.18 -8.50
CA VAL A 218 -25.09 -15.42 -8.60
C VAL A 218 -25.67 -15.80 -7.23
N ARG A 219 -24.88 -15.73 -6.16
CA ARG A 219 -25.36 -16.00 -4.78
C ARG A 219 -26.40 -15.00 -4.29
N SER A 220 -26.26 -13.73 -4.65
CA SER A 220 -27.19 -12.66 -4.25
C SER A 220 -28.47 -12.68 -5.07
N PHE A 221 -28.41 -13.06 -6.35
CA PHE A 221 -29.57 -13.21 -7.25
C PHE A 221 -30.58 -14.20 -6.68
N PHE A 222 -30.14 -15.36 -6.18
CA PHE A 222 -31.02 -16.32 -5.52
C PHE A 222 -31.65 -15.80 -4.21
N ARG A 223 -31.06 -14.78 -3.58
CA ARG A 223 -31.66 -14.10 -2.40
C ARG A 223 -32.63 -12.99 -2.78
N LEU A 224 -32.49 -12.40 -3.96
CA LEU A 224 -33.37 -11.34 -4.49
C LEU A 224 -34.72 -11.88 -4.98
N ILE A 225 -34.81 -13.17 -5.33
CA ILE A 225 -35.99 -13.82 -5.91
C ILE A 225 -36.80 -14.60 -4.85
N ARG A 226 -36.33 -14.61 -3.60
CA ARG A 226 -37.07 -15.14 -2.44
C ARG A 226 -37.65 -13.99 -1.63
#